data_AF-A0A093ZY12-F1
#
_entry.id   AF-A0A093ZY12-F1
#
_cell.length_a   1.000
_cell.length_b   1.000
_cell.length_c   1.000
_cell.angle_alpha   90.00
_cell.angle_beta   90.00
_cell.angle_gamma   90.00
#
_symmetry.space_group_name_H-M   'P 1'
#
loop_
_entity.id
_entity.type
_entity.pdbx_description
1 polymer ?
#
loop_
_entity_poly.entity_id
_entity_poly.type
_entity_poly.pdbx_seq_one_letter_code
_entity_poly.pdbx_strand_id
1 'polypeptide(L)' 'MANDTKVFSLEGKGIKFDTAEDVEPHIKELREMEDVEEVRLQGNTVGIEAAAAFADVLRTKKTLQ' A
#
# COMPACT_ATOMS: atom_id res chain seq x y z
N MET A 1 0.57 8.11 21.33
CA MET A 1 0.17 6.73 20.97
C MET A 1 -0.41 6.84 19.57
N ALA A 2 0.36 6.53 18.53
CA ALA A 2 -0.12 6.68 17.15
C ALA A 2 -1.30 5.72 16.93
N ASN A 3 -2.37 6.21 16.32
CA ASN A 3 -3.55 5.41 15.97
C ASN A 3 -3.16 4.40 14.89
N ASP A 4 -2.63 3.25 15.30
CA ASP A 4 -2.17 2.14 14.44
C ASP A 4 -3.28 1.57 13.54
N THR A 5 -4.53 1.89 13.84
CA THR A 5 -5.71 1.46 13.07
C THR A 5 -5.77 2.04 11.65
N LYS A 6 -4.96 3.06 11.35
CA LYS A 6 -4.98 3.81 10.09
C LYS A 6 -3.67 3.74 9.30
N VAL A 7 -2.74 2.91 9.75
CA VAL A 7 -1.44 2.73 9.09
C VAL A 7 -1.47 1.42 8.33
N PHE A 8 -1.26 1.48 7.01
CA PHE A 8 -1.05 0.29 6.21
C PHE A 8 0.45 0.02 6.10
N SER A 9 0.91 -1.09 6.66
CA SER A 9 2.33 -1.46 6.64
C SER A 9 2.56 -2.77 5.90
N LEU A 10 3.43 -2.71 4.89
CA LEU A 10 4.09 -3.85 4.28
C LEU A 10 5.59 -3.85 4.60
N GLU A 11 6.04 -3.07 5.58
CA GLU A 11 7.47 -2.89 5.78
C GLU A 11 8.18 -4.20 6.15
N GLY A 12 9.39 -4.40 5.64
CA GLY A 12 10.25 -5.52 6.03
C GLY A 12 9.80 -6.91 5.55
N LYS A 13 8.79 -7.00 4.67
CA LYS A 13 8.36 -8.28 4.10
C LYS A 13 9.32 -8.84 3.05
N GLY A 14 10.18 -8.01 2.45
CA GLY A 14 11.15 -8.47 1.43
C GLY A 14 10.50 -8.96 0.15
N ILE A 15 9.27 -8.51 -0.15
CA ILE A 15 8.49 -8.96 -1.30
C ILE A 15 8.92 -8.17 -2.54
N LYS A 16 8.97 -8.85 -3.68
CA LYS A 16 9.17 -8.24 -4.99
C LYS A 16 7.83 -8.11 -5.71
N PHE A 17 7.27 -6.90 -5.65
CA PHE A 17 6.10 -6.53 -6.42
C PHE A 17 6.53 -6.17 -7.84
N ASP A 18 6.67 -7.16 -8.73
CA ASP A 18 7.03 -6.92 -10.13
C ASP A 18 5.80 -6.56 -10.98
N THR A 19 4.67 -7.27 -10.79
CA THR A 19 3.44 -7.13 -11.58
C THR A 19 2.28 -6.64 -10.73
N ALA A 20 1.21 -6.11 -11.37
CA ALA A 20 0.01 -5.67 -10.67
C ALA A 20 -0.68 -6.80 -9.87
N GLU A 21 -0.63 -8.04 -10.35
CA GLU A 21 -1.24 -9.21 -9.72
C GLU A 21 -0.60 -9.55 -8.36
N ASP A 22 0.71 -9.39 -8.24
CA ASP A 22 1.45 -9.67 -7.00
C ASP A 22 1.02 -8.70 -5.88
N VAL A 23 0.67 -7.48 -6.28
CA VAL A 23 0.35 -6.38 -5.37
C VAL A 23 -1.15 -6.30 -5.12
N GLU A 24 -1.98 -6.80 -6.04
CA GLU A 24 -3.44 -6.87 -5.97
C GLU A 24 -4.01 -7.30 -4.60
N PRO A 25 -3.56 -8.41 -3.96
CA PRO A 25 -4.05 -8.79 -2.65
C PRO A 25 -3.71 -7.75 -1.57
N HIS A 26 -2.55 -7.10 -1.67
CA HIS A 26 -2.10 -6.09 -0.72
C HIS A 26 -2.79 -4.74 -0.93
N ILE A 27 -3.00 -4.30 -2.17
CA ILE A 27 -3.78 -3.07 -2.43
C ILE A 27 -5.26 -3.28 -2.19
N LYS A 28 -5.76 -4.52 -2.22
CA LYS A 28 -7.14 -4.80 -1.82
C LYS A 28 -7.33 -4.52 -0.34
N GLU A 29 -6.41 -4.98 0.52
CA GLU A 29 -6.40 -4.60 1.93
C GLU A 29 -6.32 -3.07 2.09
N LEU A 30 -5.42 -2.40 1.35
CA LEU A 30 -5.33 -0.93 1.35
C LEU A 30 -6.62 -0.24 0.85
N ARG A 31 -7.33 -0.82 -0.13
CA ARG A 31 -8.60 -0.33 -0.65
C ARG A 31 -9.71 -0.45 0.39
N GLU A 32 -9.76 -1.53 1.15
CA GLU A 32 -10.73 -1.73 2.22
C GLU A 32 -10.46 -0.78 3.41
N MET A 33 -9.21 -0.37 3.62
CA MET A 33 -8.85 0.66 4.60
C MET A 33 -9.21 2.07 4.11
N GLU A 34 -10.47 2.50 4.27
CA GLU A 34 -10.94 3.84 3.88
C GLU A 34 -10.26 4.99 4.63
N ASP A 35 -9.91 4.77 5.89
CA ASP A 35 -9.34 5.79 6.79
C ASP A 35 -7.81 5.71 6.87
N VAL A 36 -7.14 5.14 5.85
CA VAL A 36 -5.67 5.05 5.85
C VAL A 36 -5.05 6.45 5.77
N GLU A 37 -4.12 6.72 6.69
CA GLU A 37 -3.40 8.00 6.77
C GLU A 37 -1.92 7.83 6.42
N GLU A 38 -1.35 6.64 6.63
CA GLU A 38 0.07 6.36 6.39
C GLU A 38 0.25 5.00 5.68
N VAL A 39 1.16 4.96 4.71
CA VAL A 39 1.49 3.75 3.93
C VAL A 39 2.99 3.49 3.99
N ARG A 40 3.38 2.34 4.54
CA ARG A 40 4.78 1.93 4.69
C ARG A 40 5.10 0.77 3.76
N LEU A 41 5.91 1.06 2.74
CA LEU A 41 6.35 0.07 1.75
C LEU A 41 7.85 -0.28 1.88
N GLN A 42 8.53 0.25 2.91
CA GLN A 42 9.98 0.10 3.07
C GLN A 42 10.42 -1.38 3.15
N GLY A 43 11.54 -1.71 2.50
CA GLY A 43 12.04 -3.09 2.50
C GLY A 43 11.38 -4.04 1.50
N ASN A 44 10.56 -3.51 0.58
CA ASN A 44 10.06 -4.24 -0.58
C ASN A 44 10.59 -3.64 -1.88
N THR A 45 10.59 -4.43 -2.95
CA THR A 45 10.81 -3.91 -4.30
C THR A 45 9.46 -3.61 -4.93
N VAL A 46 9.26 -2.36 -5.36
CA VAL A 46 8.04 -1.94 -6.05
C VAL A 46 8.41 -1.66 -7.50
N GLY A 47 8.00 -2.56 -8.40
CA GLY A 47 8.13 -2.42 -9.84
C GLY A 47 7.19 -1.37 -10.42
N ILE A 48 7.26 -1.15 -11.73
CA ILE A 48 6.49 -0.09 -12.41
C ILE A 48 4.99 -0.38 -12.36
N GLU A 49 4.59 -1.61 -12.69
CA GLU A 49 3.18 -2.01 -12.68
C GLU A 49 2.62 -2.02 -11.26
N ALA A 50 3.41 -2.51 -10.31
CA ALA A 50 3.12 -2.44 -8.89
C ALA A 50 2.88 -1.00 -8.41
N ALA A 51 3.79 -0.09 -8.71
CA ALA A 51 3.70 1.31 -8.33
C ALA A 51 2.47 1.98 -8.95
N ALA A 52 2.14 1.68 -10.21
CA ALA A 52 0.93 2.19 -10.85
C ALA A 52 -0.34 1.73 -10.12
N ALA A 53 -0.40 0.45 -9.74
CA ALA A 53 -1.54 -0.11 -9.03
C ALA A 53 -1.69 0.50 -7.61
N PHE A 54 -0.57 0.68 -6.89
CA PHE A 54 -0.57 1.44 -5.63
C PHE A 54 -1.05 2.87 -5.84
N ALA A 55 -0.53 3.58 -6.85
CA ALA A 55 -0.93 4.95 -7.13
C ALA A 55 -2.43 5.08 -7.41
N ASP A 56 -3.03 4.14 -8.14
CA ASP A 56 -4.46 4.15 -8.44
C ASP A 56 -5.31 4.08 -7.16
N VAL A 57 -4.92 3.20 -6.23
CA VAL A 57 -5.58 3.10 -4.92
C VAL A 57 -5.31 4.32 -4.05
N LEU A 58 -4.07 4.78 -3.94
CA LEU A 58 -3.70 5.93 -3.12
C LEU A 58 -4.44 7.19 -3.58
N ARG A 59 -4.67 7.37 -4.88
CA ARG A 59 -5.46 8.50 -5.42
C ARG A 59 -6.91 8.51 -4.93
N THR A 60 -7.48 7.36 -4.57
CA THR A 60 -8.84 7.29 -4.01
C THR A 60 -8.90 7.67 -2.53
N LYS A 61 -7.76 7.59 -1.82
CA LYS A 61 -7.67 7.83 -0.38
C LYS A 61 -7.39 9.30 -0.12
N LYS A 62 -8.42 10.02 0.31
CA LYS A 62 -8.34 11.47 0.57
C LYS A 62 -7.79 11.81 1.96
N THR A 63 -7.68 10.82 2.83
CA THR A 63 -7.19 10.91 4.21
C THR A 63 -5.68 10.75 4.33
N LEU A 64 -5.04 10.24 3.28
CA LEU A 64 -3.59 10.04 3.22
C LEU A 64 -2.86 11.39 3.29
N GLN A 65 -1.88 11.49 4.19
CA GLN A 65 -1.14 12.72 4.48
C GLN A 65 0.26 12.73 3.88
#